data_AF-A0A355RMK7-F1
#
_entry.id   AF-A0A355RMK7-F1
#
_cell.length_a   1.000
_cell.length_b   1.000
_cell.length_c   1.000
_cell.angle_alpha   90.00
_cell.angle_beta   90.00
_cell.angle_gamma   90.00
#
_symmetry.space_group_name_H-M   'P 1'
#
loop_
_entity.id
_entity.type
_entity.pdbx_description
1 polymer ?
#
loop_
_entity_poly.entity_id
_entity_poly.type
_entity_poly.pdbx_seq_one_letter_code
_entity_poly.pdbx_strand_id
1 'polypeptide(L)'
;MDYIIAHIGPKKEGKKEITTTSSWWGCVNSCTILEPTLALYKLTRNPRYFAFAKYIISTGGCADCNLIELALNNKLYPYQYPVTKAYEIMSFFEGLLAFYEISREEKYFKAVSNFIENVASTDLTLIGCSGCTHELFDNSSLKQSEYSEQIMQETCVAVTWMRISARLFFLTGDKKYLDRIEQSCLNDVYGSLNENHEDQYNLFTKKIC
;
A
#
# COMPACT_ATOMS: atom_id res chain seq x y z
N MET A 1 0.33 -19.42 5.70
CA MET A 1 -0.43 -19.27 4.44
C MET A 1 -1.45 -20.40 4.25
N ASP A 2 -1.08 -21.68 4.37
CA ASP A 2 -2.04 -22.78 4.14
C ASP A 2 -3.29 -22.71 5.02
N TYR A 3 -3.15 -22.34 6.30
CA TYR A 3 -4.29 -22.12 7.19
C TYR A 3 -5.23 -21.00 6.68
N ILE A 4 -4.67 -19.92 6.14
CA ILE A 4 -5.46 -18.82 5.56
C ILE A 4 -6.24 -19.34 4.35
N ILE A 5 -5.59 -20.03 3.42
CA ILE A 5 -6.22 -20.54 2.18
C ILE A 5 -7.32 -21.59 2.48
N ALA A 6 -7.18 -22.32 3.58
CA ALA A 6 -8.19 -23.28 4.02
C ALA A 6 -9.50 -22.61 4.46
N HIS A 7 -9.43 -21.41 5.04
CA HIS A 7 -10.59 -20.73 5.64
C HIS A 7 -11.05 -19.48 4.86
N ILE A 8 -10.16 -18.88 4.08
CA ILE A 8 -10.37 -17.65 3.33
C ILE A 8 -10.38 -17.95 1.84
N GLY A 9 -11.41 -17.47 1.14
CA GLY A 9 -11.62 -17.74 -0.27
C GLY A 9 -13.05 -17.42 -0.73
N PRO A 10 -13.41 -17.86 -1.94
CA PRO A 10 -14.74 -17.64 -2.48
C PRO A 10 -15.84 -18.24 -1.59
N LYS A 11 -16.93 -17.49 -1.35
CA LYS A 11 -18.08 -17.96 -0.56
C LYS A 11 -18.70 -19.26 -1.09
N LYS A 12 -18.66 -19.46 -2.41
CA LYS A 12 -19.12 -20.69 -3.08
C LYS A 12 -18.34 -21.96 -2.67
N GLU A 13 -17.15 -21.80 -2.09
CA GLU A 13 -16.34 -22.89 -1.53
C GLU A 13 -16.61 -23.10 -0.02
N GLY A 14 -17.60 -22.42 0.57
CA GLY A 14 -17.87 -22.46 2.00
C GLY A 14 -16.86 -21.69 2.86
N LYS A 15 -16.04 -20.83 2.24
CA LYS A 15 -15.00 -20.03 2.90
C LYS A 15 -15.47 -18.61 3.21
N LYS A 16 -14.78 -17.93 4.12
CA LYS A 16 -14.98 -16.50 4.39
C LYS A 16 -14.26 -15.67 3.34
N GLU A 17 -14.93 -14.65 2.81
CA GLU A 17 -14.33 -13.78 1.78
C GLU A 17 -13.29 -12.86 2.41
N ILE A 18 -12.13 -12.69 1.76
CA ILE A 18 -11.02 -11.92 2.33
C ILE A 18 -11.40 -10.47 2.64
N THR A 19 -12.24 -9.86 1.80
CA THR A 19 -12.77 -8.49 1.95
C THR A 19 -13.85 -8.37 3.04
N THR A 20 -14.13 -9.42 3.81
CA THR A 20 -15.12 -9.42 4.91
C THR A 20 -14.49 -9.76 6.27
N THR A 21 -13.17 -9.80 6.33
CA THR A 21 -12.44 -10.22 7.54
C THR A 21 -12.16 -9.08 8.52
N SER A 22 -12.36 -7.83 8.10
CA SER A 22 -12.28 -6.60 8.89
C SER A 22 -13.44 -5.66 8.52
N SER A 23 -13.82 -4.77 9.44
CA SER A 23 -14.79 -3.69 9.22
C SER A 23 -14.15 -2.32 8.95
N TRP A 24 -12.81 -2.26 8.93
CA TRP A 24 -12.06 -1.01 8.78
C TRP A 24 -11.61 -0.83 7.33
N TRP A 25 -11.75 0.40 6.82
CA TRP A 25 -11.17 0.84 5.55
C TRP A 25 -11.45 -0.11 4.38
N GLY A 26 -12.72 -0.51 4.20
CA GLY A 26 -13.11 -1.47 3.17
C GLY A 26 -12.33 -2.79 3.19
N CYS A 27 -11.80 -3.19 4.36
CA CYS A 27 -11.04 -4.42 4.55
C CYS A 27 -9.78 -4.55 3.68
N VAL A 28 -9.18 -3.42 3.26
CA VAL A 28 -7.95 -3.41 2.44
C VAL A 28 -6.80 -4.03 3.21
N ASN A 29 -6.71 -3.79 4.53
CA ASN A 29 -5.75 -4.42 5.45
C ASN A 29 -5.58 -5.93 5.22
N SER A 30 -6.67 -6.65 4.95
CA SER A 30 -6.65 -8.10 4.79
C SER A 30 -6.13 -8.53 3.43
N CYS A 31 -6.23 -7.66 2.42
CA CYS A 31 -5.73 -7.89 1.07
C CYS A 31 -4.22 -7.56 0.94
N THR A 32 -3.60 -6.92 1.94
CA THR A 32 -2.15 -6.60 1.96
C THR A 32 -1.25 -7.83 1.95
N ILE A 33 -1.77 -9.01 2.28
CA ILE A 33 -1.01 -10.28 2.22
C ILE A 33 -0.73 -10.76 0.79
N LEU A 34 -1.12 -10.01 -0.23
CA LEU A 34 -0.90 -10.35 -1.64
C LEU A 34 0.60 -10.51 -1.98
N GLU A 35 1.44 -9.55 -1.60
CA GLU A 35 2.89 -9.62 -1.82
C GLU A 35 3.53 -10.86 -1.16
N PRO A 36 3.36 -11.10 0.16
CA PRO A 36 3.98 -12.26 0.80
C PRO A 36 3.42 -13.60 0.29
N THR A 37 2.16 -13.64 -0.17
CA THR A 37 1.61 -14.82 -0.86
C THR A 37 2.40 -15.15 -2.11
N LEU A 38 2.76 -14.14 -2.89
CA LEU A 38 3.53 -14.28 -4.12
C LEU A 38 5.01 -14.55 -3.85
N ALA A 39 5.59 -13.97 -2.80
CA ALA A 39 6.92 -14.34 -2.33
C ALA A 39 6.99 -15.84 -1.97
N LEU A 40 5.99 -16.35 -1.23
CA LEU A 40 5.91 -17.77 -0.90
C LEU A 40 5.72 -18.66 -2.14
N TYR A 41 4.95 -18.20 -3.13
CA TYR A 41 4.86 -18.87 -4.43
C TYR A 41 6.22 -18.92 -5.15
N LYS A 42 6.98 -17.82 -5.19
CA LYS A 42 8.31 -17.78 -5.82
C LYS A 42 9.28 -18.77 -5.16
N LEU A 43 9.21 -18.90 -3.82
CA LEU A 43 10.06 -19.81 -3.05
C LEU A 43 9.68 -21.29 -3.20
N THR A 44 8.38 -21.60 -3.18
CA THR A 44 7.90 -23.00 -3.08
C THR A 44 7.40 -23.59 -4.40
N ARG A 45 7.08 -22.72 -5.38
CA ARG A 45 6.36 -23.06 -6.62
C ARG A 45 5.01 -23.75 -6.42
N ASN A 46 4.45 -23.71 -5.21
CA ASN A 46 3.15 -24.32 -4.92
C ASN A 46 2.02 -23.52 -5.61
N PRO A 47 1.30 -24.10 -6.58
CA PRO A 47 0.33 -23.38 -7.38
C PRO A 47 -0.85 -22.83 -6.57
N ARG A 48 -1.12 -23.38 -5.38
CA ARG A 48 -2.20 -22.89 -4.49
C ARG A 48 -1.97 -21.45 -4.05
N TYR A 49 -0.72 -21.04 -3.83
CA TYR A 49 -0.41 -19.67 -3.42
C TYR A 49 -0.65 -18.68 -4.56
N PHE A 50 -0.26 -19.03 -5.79
CA PHE A 50 -0.56 -18.19 -6.96
C PHE A 50 -2.07 -18.12 -7.26
N ALA A 51 -2.80 -19.23 -7.09
CA ALA A 51 -4.26 -19.26 -7.20
C ALA A 51 -4.93 -18.36 -6.14
N PHE A 52 -4.41 -18.36 -4.90
CA PHE A 52 -4.91 -17.47 -3.86
C PHE A 52 -4.62 -16.00 -4.15
N ALA A 53 -3.44 -15.67 -4.66
CA ALA A 53 -3.13 -14.32 -5.12
C ALA A 53 -4.09 -13.84 -6.22
N LYS A 54 -4.40 -14.70 -7.20
CA LYS A 54 -5.44 -14.42 -8.22
C LYS A 54 -6.81 -14.16 -7.60
N TYR A 55 -7.18 -14.93 -6.57
CA TYR A 55 -8.41 -14.70 -5.83
C TYR A 55 -8.44 -13.32 -5.17
N ILE A 56 -7.38 -12.92 -4.45
CA ILE A 56 -7.29 -11.57 -3.84
C ILE A 56 -7.43 -10.48 -4.92
N ILE A 57 -6.74 -10.62 -6.05
CA ILE A 57 -6.84 -9.66 -7.16
C ILE A 57 -8.27 -9.60 -7.73
N SER A 58 -8.97 -10.73 -7.79
CA SER A 58 -10.34 -10.78 -8.31
C SER A 58 -11.36 -10.05 -7.43
N THR A 59 -11.04 -9.75 -6.17
CA THR A 59 -11.91 -8.96 -5.30
C THR A 59 -11.73 -7.45 -5.48
N GLY A 60 -10.75 -7.01 -6.28
CA GLY A 60 -10.40 -5.59 -6.41
C GLY A 60 -9.66 -5.01 -5.20
N GLY A 61 -9.32 -5.83 -4.21
CA GLY A 61 -8.54 -5.44 -3.02
C GLY A 61 -9.29 -4.68 -1.95
N CYS A 62 -10.60 -4.44 -2.11
CA CYS A 62 -11.42 -3.66 -1.19
C CYS A 62 -12.89 -4.12 -1.27
N ALA A 63 -13.62 -4.04 -0.16
CA ALA A 63 -15.05 -4.35 -0.09
C ALA A 63 -15.91 -3.23 -0.69
N ASP A 64 -15.46 -1.98 -0.55
CA ASP A 64 -16.25 -0.78 -0.88
C ASP A 64 -15.99 -0.29 -2.31
N CYS A 65 -14.92 -0.76 -2.96
CA CYS A 65 -14.56 -0.39 -4.32
C CYS A 65 -13.60 -1.40 -4.96
N ASN A 66 -13.31 -1.24 -6.26
CA ASN A 66 -12.25 -1.97 -6.94
C ASN A 66 -11.05 -1.04 -7.18
N LEU A 67 -10.01 -1.15 -6.34
CA LEU A 67 -8.83 -0.29 -6.40
C LEU A 67 -8.09 -0.41 -7.74
N ILE A 68 -8.08 -1.60 -8.33
CA ILE A 68 -7.42 -1.85 -9.62
C ILE A 68 -8.15 -1.10 -10.73
N GLU A 69 -9.49 -1.16 -10.76
CA GLU A 69 -10.29 -0.43 -11.74
C GLU A 69 -10.19 1.09 -11.55
N LEU A 70 -10.20 1.58 -10.31
CA LEU A 70 -10.01 3.00 -10.02
C LEU A 70 -8.68 3.52 -10.58
N ALA A 71 -7.59 2.78 -10.35
CA ALA A 71 -6.27 3.13 -10.88
C ALA A 71 -6.17 2.98 -12.41
N LEU A 72 -6.81 1.97 -13.00
CA LEU A 72 -6.87 1.81 -14.46
C LEU A 72 -7.64 2.94 -15.15
N ASN A 73 -8.77 3.34 -14.56
CA ASN A 73 -9.60 4.43 -15.07
C ASN A 73 -8.92 5.79 -14.94
N ASN A 74 -8.09 5.96 -13.91
CA ASN A 74 -7.23 7.13 -13.70
C ASN A 74 -7.98 8.48 -13.71
N LYS A 75 -9.22 8.51 -13.20
CA LYS A 75 -10.06 9.71 -13.10
C LYS A 75 -10.06 10.34 -11.71
N LEU A 76 -9.69 9.56 -10.70
CA LEU A 76 -9.62 9.96 -9.30
C LEU A 76 -8.19 9.79 -8.82
N TYR A 77 -7.74 10.73 -8.01
CA TYR A 77 -6.50 10.59 -7.24
C TYR A 77 -6.72 9.69 -6.02
N PRO A 78 -5.66 9.07 -5.46
CA PRO A 78 -5.75 8.21 -4.29
C PRO A 78 -6.51 8.82 -3.10
N TYR A 79 -6.31 10.11 -2.81
CA TYR A 79 -7.02 10.81 -1.75
C TYR A 79 -8.53 10.99 -2.00
N GLN A 80 -9.01 10.69 -3.22
CA GLN A 80 -10.41 10.78 -3.63
C GLN A 80 -11.08 9.40 -3.74
N TYR A 81 -10.37 8.31 -3.45
CA TYR A 81 -10.95 6.97 -3.46
C TYR A 81 -11.95 6.80 -2.29
N PRO A 82 -12.91 5.86 -2.38
CA PRO A 82 -13.83 5.57 -1.28
C PRO A 82 -13.13 5.13 0.02
N VAL A 83 -11.93 4.56 -0.11
CA VAL A 83 -11.03 4.23 0.98
C VAL A 83 -9.69 4.89 0.69
N THR A 84 -9.08 5.52 1.71
CA THR A 84 -7.85 6.30 1.55
C THR A 84 -6.73 5.92 2.52
N LYS A 85 -6.83 4.80 3.26
CA LYS A 85 -5.78 4.38 4.20
C LYS A 85 -4.46 4.12 3.47
N ALA A 86 -3.45 4.97 3.72
CA ALA A 86 -2.29 5.10 2.84
C ALA A 86 -1.47 3.81 2.77
N TYR A 87 -1.07 3.28 3.92
CA TYR A 87 -0.28 2.04 4.00
C TYR A 87 -1.00 0.85 3.36
N GLU A 88 -2.28 0.65 3.69
CA GLU A 88 -3.05 -0.51 3.23
C GLU A 88 -3.18 -0.54 1.70
N ILE A 89 -3.52 0.60 1.10
CA ILE A 89 -3.65 0.72 -0.36
C ILE A 89 -2.28 0.59 -1.03
N MET A 90 -1.24 1.26 -0.52
CA MET A 90 0.11 1.15 -1.06
C MET A 90 0.62 -0.30 -1.04
N SER A 91 0.41 -1.01 0.07
CA SER A 91 0.81 -2.41 0.24
C SER A 91 0.04 -3.35 -0.70
N PHE A 92 -1.26 -3.11 -0.92
CA PHE A 92 -2.02 -3.84 -1.93
C PHE A 92 -1.44 -3.64 -3.34
N PHE A 93 -1.11 -2.41 -3.73
CA PHE A 93 -0.48 -2.13 -5.04
C PHE A 93 0.95 -2.69 -5.14
N GLU A 94 1.71 -2.76 -4.05
CA GLU A 94 2.98 -3.47 -4.02
C GLU A 94 2.79 -4.98 -4.34
N GLY A 95 1.76 -5.59 -3.76
CA GLY A 95 1.36 -6.97 -4.09
C GLY A 95 0.91 -7.12 -5.54
N LEU A 96 0.19 -6.13 -6.09
CA LEU A 96 -0.23 -6.12 -7.49
C LEU A 96 0.98 -6.05 -8.44
N LEU A 97 2.00 -5.26 -8.09
CA LEU A 97 3.25 -5.22 -8.83
C LEU A 97 3.99 -6.57 -8.75
N ALA A 98 3.93 -7.26 -7.60
CA ALA A 98 4.53 -8.60 -7.44
C ALA A 98 3.82 -9.63 -8.31
N PHE A 99 2.52 -9.46 -8.49
CA PHE A 99 1.77 -10.29 -9.40
C PHE A 99 2.22 -10.05 -10.85
N TYR A 100 2.34 -8.79 -11.26
CA TYR A 100 2.82 -8.41 -12.59
C TYR A 100 4.21 -8.99 -12.91
N GLU A 101 5.16 -8.95 -11.97
CA GLU A 101 6.51 -9.52 -12.16
C GLU A 101 6.48 -11.01 -12.55
N ILE A 102 5.44 -11.73 -12.13
CA ILE A 102 5.25 -13.16 -12.40
C ILE A 102 4.37 -13.37 -13.64
N SER A 103 3.20 -12.73 -13.70
CA SER A 103 2.19 -12.96 -14.74
C SER A 103 2.44 -12.23 -16.05
N ARG A 104 3.16 -11.10 -15.99
CA ARG A 104 3.38 -10.16 -17.09
C ARG A 104 2.10 -9.62 -17.72
N GLU A 105 0.99 -9.63 -16.98
CA GLU A 105 -0.26 -9.02 -17.41
C GLU A 105 -0.18 -7.48 -17.30
N GLU A 106 0.06 -6.82 -18.43
CA GLU A 106 0.34 -5.38 -18.55
C GLU A 106 -0.70 -4.45 -17.90
N LYS A 107 -1.96 -4.87 -17.81
CA LYS A 107 -3.00 -4.10 -17.11
C LYS A 107 -2.63 -3.83 -15.64
N TYR A 108 -1.93 -4.75 -14.98
CA TYR A 108 -1.54 -4.59 -13.58
C TYR A 108 -0.36 -3.63 -13.44
N PHE A 109 0.61 -3.67 -14.35
CA PHE A 109 1.68 -2.69 -14.40
C PHE A 109 1.14 -1.28 -14.66
N LYS A 110 0.18 -1.14 -15.59
CA LYS A 110 -0.51 0.12 -15.86
C LYS A 110 -1.26 0.64 -14.63
N ALA A 111 -2.00 -0.22 -13.93
CA ALA A 111 -2.72 0.15 -12.71
C ALA A 111 -1.75 0.66 -11.63
N VAL A 112 -0.66 -0.08 -11.36
CA VAL A 112 0.36 0.33 -10.38
C VAL A 112 1.02 1.65 -10.79
N SER A 113 1.40 1.80 -12.07
CA SER A 113 2.05 3.01 -12.57
C SER A 113 1.15 4.24 -12.41
N ASN A 114 -0.11 4.14 -12.84
CA ASN A 114 -1.08 5.23 -12.66
C ASN A 114 -1.24 5.61 -11.18
N PHE A 115 -1.41 4.61 -10.31
CA PHE A 115 -1.54 4.83 -8.87
C PHE A 115 -0.30 5.54 -8.29
N ILE A 116 0.90 5.05 -8.59
CA ILE A 116 2.15 5.59 -8.03
C ILE A 116 2.46 7.00 -8.54
N GLU A 117 2.22 7.29 -9.83
CA GLU A 117 2.39 8.66 -10.32
C GLU A 117 1.36 9.62 -9.72
N ASN A 118 0.12 9.15 -9.47
CA ASN A 118 -0.86 9.97 -8.78
C ASN A 118 -0.47 10.24 -7.33
N VAL A 119 -0.05 9.22 -6.56
CA VAL A 119 0.48 9.41 -5.19
C VAL A 119 1.62 10.43 -5.20
N ALA A 120 2.59 10.29 -6.12
CA ALA A 120 3.70 11.25 -6.25
C ALA A 120 3.22 12.68 -6.47
N SER A 121 2.14 12.86 -7.24
CA SER A 121 1.64 14.17 -7.62
C SER A 121 0.77 14.86 -6.55
N THR A 122 0.07 14.10 -5.70
CA THR A 122 -0.92 14.65 -4.77
C THR A 122 -0.57 14.42 -3.30
N ASP A 123 0.12 13.32 -2.98
CA ASP A 123 0.27 12.86 -1.59
C ASP A 123 1.72 12.73 -1.15
N LEU A 124 2.71 12.90 -2.03
CA LEU A 124 4.12 12.92 -1.64
C LEU A 124 4.49 14.29 -1.05
N THR A 125 4.82 14.31 0.24
CA THR A 125 5.28 15.51 0.94
C THR A 125 6.74 15.84 0.62
N LEU A 126 7.22 17.00 1.08
CA LEU A 126 8.60 17.43 0.93
C LEU A 126 9.60 16.43 1.53
N ILE A 127 9.22 15.74 2.62
CA ILE A 127 10.06 14.72 3.28
C ILE A 127 9.89 13.32 2.69
N GLY A 128 9.10 13.17 1.63
CA GLY A 128 8.95 11.88 0.95
C GLY A 128 8.01 10.89 1.66
N CYS A 129 6.98 11.37 2.36
CA CYS A 129 5.95 10.54 2.97
C CYS A 129 4.54 10.98 2.53
N SER A 130 3.49 10.34 3.06
CA SER A 130 2.10 10.69 2.83
C SER A 130 1.28 10.59 4.11
N GLY A 131 0.19 11.36 4.17
CA GLY A 131 -0.76 11.43 5.27
C GLY A 131 -0.51 12.57 6.22
N CYS A 132 -1.15 13.71 5.96
CA CYS A 132 -1.17 14.87 6.88
C CYS A 132 -2.44 14.89 7.76
N THR A 133 -3.44 14.09 7.43
CA THR A 133 -4.67 13.86 8.20
C THR A 133 -4.67 12.40 8.62
N HIS A 134 -4.17 12.12 9.83
CA HIS A 134 -3.81 10.77 10.24
C HIS A 134 -2.86 10.11 9.21
N GLU A 135 -3.09 8.83 8.90
CA GLU A 135 -2.25 8.02 8.00
C GLU A 135 -3.02 7.73 6.69
N LEU A 136 -3.71 8.75 6.17
CA LEU A 136 -4.58 8.65 4.99
C LEU A 136 -3.98 9.40 3.80
N PHE A 137 -4.21 8.95 2.58
CA PHE A 137 -4.09 9.83 1.42
C PHE A 137 -5.12 10.94 1.54
N ASP A 138 -4.63 12.18 1.54
CA ASP A 138 -5.39 13.35 1.94
C ASP A 138 -4.99 14.61 1.17
N ASN A 139 -4.29 14.43 0.04
CA ASN A 139 -3.63 15.48 -0.73
C ASN A 139 -2.47 16.11 0.07
N SER A 140 -1.66 15.25 0.66
CA SER A 140 -0.61 15.62 1.62
C SER A 140 0.41 16.61 1.04
N SER A 141 0.63 16.60 -0.28
CA SER A 141 1.51 17.56 -0.95
C SER A 141 1.08 19.02 -0.74
N LEU A 142 -0.21 19.28 -0.57
CA LEU A 142 -0.73 20.61 -0.25
C LEU A 142 -0.93 20.81 1.26
N LYS A 143 -1.40 19.79 1.96
CA LYS A 143 -1.75 19.89 3.39
C LYS A 143 -0.56 19.90 4.35
N GLN A 144 0.62 19.52 3.90
CA GLN A 144 1.83 19.41 4.74
C GLN A 144 2.24 20.70 5.48
N SER A 145 1.74 21.88 5.07
CA SER A 145 1.98 23.15 5.77
C SER A 145 0.87 23.52 6.76
N GLU A 146 -0.22 22.77 6.83
CA GLU A 146 -1.31 23.00 7.76
C GLU A 146 -0.93 22.52 9.17
N TYR A 147 -1.25 23.32 10.19
CA TYR A 147 -1.02 22.92 11.57
C TYR A 147 -1.94 21.75 11.95
N SER A 148 -1.37 20.72 12.58
CA SER A 148 -2.10 19.56 13.07
C SER A 148 -1.47 19.06 14.36
N GLU A 149 -2.31 18.68 15.32
CA GLU A 149 -1.90 17.97 16.55
C GLU A 149 -2.04 16.46 16.43
N GLN A 150 -2.49 15.99 15.26
CA GLN A 150 -2.64 14.58 14.97
C GLN A 150 -1.29 13.97 14.57
N ILE A 151 -1.18 12.65 14.73
CA ILE A 151 -0.04 11.91 14.19
C ILE A 151 -0.19 11.93 12.67
N MET A 152 0.89 12.24 11.97
CA MET A 152 0.96 12.35 10.52
C MET A 152 2.14 11.50 10.02
N GLN A 153 2.14 11.20 8.72
CA GLN A 153 3.28 10.68 7.97
C GLN A 153 3.85 9.40 8.60
N GLU A 154 3.01 8.37 8.62
CA GLU A 154 3.36 7.05 9.16
C GLU A 154 4.57 6.46 8.41
N THR A 155 5.63 6.10 9.14
CA THR A 155 6.87 5.56 8.57
C THR A 155 6.65 4.31 7.70
N CYS A 156 5.64 3.47 8.01
CA CYS A 156 5.27 2.33 7.18
C CYS A 156 4.90 2.72 5.73
N VAL A 157 4.31 3.91 5.55
CA VAL A 157 3.97 4.46 4.24
C VAL A 157 5.23 4.78 3.45
N ALA A 158 6.19 5.49 4.05
CA ALA A 158 7.48 5.81 3.41
C ALA A 158 8.29 4.55 3.07
N VAL A 159 8.35 3.57 3.97
CA VAL A 159 9.04 2.30 3.71
C VAL A 159 8.40 1.54 2.53
N THR A 160 7.06 1.48 2.48
CA THR A 160 6.35 0.81 1.38
C THR A 160 6.51 1.56 0.07
N TRP A 161 6.50 2.90 0.11
CA TRP A 161 6.80 3.78 -1.03
C TRP A 161 8.20 3.55 -1.60
N MET A 162 9.21 3.44 -0.74
CA MET A 162 10.57 3.10 -1.14
C MET A 162 10.64 1.71 -1.78
N ARG A 163 9.99 0.71 -1.19
CA ARG A 163 9.97 -0.67 -1.72
C ARG A 163 9.35 -0.72 -3.11
N ILE A 164 8.19 -0.10 -3.32
CA ILE A 164 7.55 -0.13 -4.64
C ILE A 164 8.33 0.70 -5.68
N SER A 165 8.92 1.82 -5.27
CA SER A 165 9.81 2.62 -6.12
C SER A 165 11.03 1.81 -6.56
N ALA A 166 11.68 1.07 -5.65
CA ALA A 166 12.83 0.23 -6.00
C ALA A 166 12.47 -0.82 -7.06
N ARG A 167 11.30 -1.44 -6.91
CA ARG A 167 10.80 -2.45 -7.85
C ARG A 167 10.46 -1.84 -9.21
N LEU A 168 9.87 -0.65 -9.23
CA LEU A 168 9.61 0.10 -10.47
C LEU A 168 10.91 0.53 -11.15
N PHE A 169 11.94 0.93 -10.40
CA PHE A 169 13.28 1.19 -10.94
C PHE A 169 13.84 -0.06 -11.63
N PHE A 170 13.82 -1.22 -10.97
CA PHE A 170 14.32 -2.46 -11.58
C PHE A 170 13.53 -2.91 -12.82
N LEU A 171 12.23 -2.58 -12.89
CA LEU A 171 11.39 -2.91 -14.04
C LEU A 171 11.55 -1.94 -15.22
N THR A 172 11.82 -0.66 -14.96
CA THR A 172 11.75 0.41 -15.98
C THR A 172 13.09 1.05 -16.30
N GLY A 173 14.05 1.02 -15.38
CA GLY A 173 15.30 1.79 -15.43
C GLY A 173 15.11 3.29 -15.22
N ASP A 174 13.91 3.77 -14.88
CA ASP A 174 13.64 5.20 -14.71
C ASP A 174 14.19 5.71 -13.36
N LYS A 175 15.18 6.60 -13.43
CA LYS A 175 15.88 7.15 -12.25
C LYS A 175 14.97 7.92 -11.29
N LYS A 176 13.81 8.42 -11.74
CA LYS A 176 12.88 9.16 -10.86
C LYS A 176 12.46 8.34 -9.63
N TYR A 177 12.45 7.01 -9.76
CA TYR A 177 12.14 6.10 -8.67
C TYR A 177 13.27 6.05 -7.63
N LEU A 178 14.53 6.25 -8.04
CA LEU A 178 15.65 6.39 -7.10
C LEU A 178 15.59 7.75 -6.38
N ASP A 179 15.25 8.82 -7.09
CA ASP A 179 15.07 10.15 -6.48
C ASP A 179 14.00 10.11 -5.38
N ARG A 180 12.89 9.38 -5.62
CA ARG A 180 11.84 9.11 -4.62
C ARG A 180 12.37 8.34 -3.40
N ILE A 181 13.23 7.33 -3.61
CA ILE A 181 13.82 6.56 -2.51
C ILE A 181 14.77 7.44 -1.69
N GLU A 182 15.63 8.21 -2.35
CA GLU A 182 16.56 9.13 -1.69
C GLU A 182 15.80 10.14 -0.82
N GLN A 183 14.75 10.76 -1.37
CA GLN A 183 13.90 11.71 -0.65
C GLN A 183 13.30 11.09 0.61
N SER A 184 12.64 9.93 0.52
CA SER A 184 12.02 9.28 1.68
C SER A 184 13.04 8.75 2.69
N CYS A 185 14.16 8.19 2.19
CA CYS A 185 15.15 7.55 3.05
C CYS A 185 15.91 8.58 3.89
N LEU A 186 16.34 9.69 3.30
CA LEU A 186 17.16 10.70 3.97
C LEU A 186 16.36 11.67 4.83
N ASN A 187 15.03 11.75 4.64
CA ASN A 187 14.17 12.66 5.38
C ASN A 187 13.24 11.92 6.34
N ASP A 188 12.15 11.30 5.85
CA ASP A 188 11.14 10.66 6.69
C ASP A 188 11.72 9.46 7.48
N VAL A 189 12.33 8.49 6.78
CA VAL A 189 12.80 7.26 7.42
C VAL A 189 13.96 7.54 8.37
N TYR A 190 14.97 8.29 7.92
CA TYR A 190 16.09 8.66 8.80
C TYR A 190 15.64 9.52 9.98
N GLY A 191 14.74 10.49 9.75
CA GLY A 191 14.17 11.33 10.80
C GLY A 191 13.27 10.60 11.80
N SER A 192 12.78 9.40 11.45
CA SER A 192 11.98 8.56 12.36
C SER A 192 12.83 7.75 13.37
N LEU A 193 14.16 7.76 13.23
CA LEU A 193 15.06 7.02 14.11
C LEU A 193 15.29 7.77 15.42
N ASN A 194 15.11 7.07 16.54
CA ASN A 194 15.40 7.60 17.86
C ASN A 194 16.85 7.30 18.26
N GLU A 195 17.80 8.05 17.66
CA GLU A 195 19.23 7.86 17.91
C GLU A 195 19.66 8.25 19.35
N ASN A 196 18.89 9.12 20.01
CA ASN A 196 19.20 9.63 21.35
C ASN A 196 18.48 8.89 22.48
N HIS A 197 17.74 7.81 22.17
CA HIS A 197 16.95 7.04 23.15
C HIS A 197 15.92 7.88 23.93
N GLU A 198 15.37 8.91 23.30
CA GLU A 198 14.30 9.74 23.87
C GLU A 198 13.03 8.93 24.12
N ASP A 199 12.19 9.37 25.06
CA ASP A 199 10.90 8.74 25.29
C ASP A 199 10.01 8.84 24.03
N GLN A 200 9.64 7.68 23.48
CA GLN A 200 8.77 7.62 22.31
C GLN A 200 7.30 7.65 22.70
N TYR A 201 6.56 8.60 22.14
CA TYR A 201 5.10 8.59 22.20
C TYR A 201 4.59 7.43 21.36
N ASN A 202 3.89 6.48 21.98
CA ASN A 202 3.17 5.44 21.28
C ASN A 202 1.65 5.72 21.30
N LEU A 203 0.92 5.02 20.44
CA LEU A 203 -0.54 5.11 20.31
C LEU A 203 -1.28 4.93 21.65
N PHE A 204 -0.68 4.24 22.63
CA PHE A 204 -1.28 3.96 23.94
C PHE A 204 -0.97 5.03 24.99
N THR A 205 0.05 5.87 24.78
CA THR A 205 0.47 6.92 25.72
C THR A 205 -0.12 8.29 25.41
N LYS A 206 -0.79 8.48 24.27
CA LYS A 206 -1.45 9.74 23.93
C LYS A 206 -2.71 9.92 24.78
N LYS A 207 -2.60 10.64 25.90
CA LYS A 207 -3.77 11.31 26.50
C LYS A 207 -4.22 12.38 25.51
N ILE A 208 -5.37 12.16 24.89
CA ILE A 208 -6.08 13.20 24.15
C ILE A 208 -6.43 14.26 25.20
N CYS A 209 -5.78 15.42 25.13
CA CYS A 209 -6.24 16.64 25.81
C CYS A 209 -7.25 17.34 24.91
#